data_AF-A0A427V3N6-F1
#
_entry.id   AF-A0A427V3N6-F1
#
_cell.length_a   1.000
_cell.length_b   1.000
_cell.length_c   1.000
_cell.angle_alpha   90.00
_cell.angle_beta   90.00
_cell.angle_gamma   90.00
#
_symmetry.space_group_name_H-M   'P 1'
#
loop_
_entity.id
_entity.type
_entity.pdbx_description
1 polymer ?
#
loop_
_entity_poly.entity_id
_entity_poly.type
_entity_poly.pdbx_seq_one_letter_code
_entity_poly.pdbx_strand_id
1 'polypeptide(L)'
;MKELPPRHSTATTKLSKNGGINTVTVQISKEDKYILIVGFEVNHPEAFQNSVLNLSKDFGHAFFYVTRRSAVSGYDIVDTFFSFGPAGIGQGGKVTTAYNGTRPGDTQYLIKEKVKMFRLRISKAQAEKIKENANQFTTDVNNRKIFYNTSLNDTCAETAKDILSSSGVSTPDGHGTVIGTGNIFIDLTIYNLALVNPYMWFKNFQTHYGRAITWYGETGHVKALPDELRDEEGYKIEIIKPWILVPEQFDPLPKDDLNKIHGDVRG
;
A
#
# COMPACT_ATOMS: atom_id res chain seq x y z
N MET A 1 29.04 9.77 9.85
CA MET A 1 28.47 10.09 8.53
C MET A 1 28.85 8.96 7.59
N LYS A 2 27.89 8.22 7.02
CA LYS A 2 28.17 7.23 5.98
C LYS A 2 28.29 7.96 4.64
N GLU A 3 29.40 7.75 3.95
CA GLU A 3 29.62 8.28 2.60
C GLU A 3 28.58 7.71 1.64
N LEU A 4 27.94 8.60 0.88
CA LEU A 4 27.10 8.23 -0.26
C LEU A 4 28.01 7.67 -1.37
N PRO A 5 27.62 6.59 -2.08
CA PRO A 5 28.44 6.03 -3.15
C PRO A 5 28.63 7.04 -4.30
N PRO A 6 29.77 6.98 -5.01
CA PRO A 6 30.12 7.95 -6.04
C PRO A 6 29.16 7.82 -7.24
N ARG A 7 28.65 8.96 -7.71
CA ARG A 7 27.98 9.05 -9.01
C ARG A 7 29.00 8.72 -10.10
N HIS A 8 28.75 7.67 -10.87
CA HIS A 8 29.59 7.34 -12.02
C HIS A 8 29.40 8.39 -13.13
N SER A 9 30.32 9.34 -13.23
CA SER A 9 30.47 10.22 -14.40
C SER A 9 31.73 9.80 -15.17
N THR A 10 31.58 9.35 -16.40
CA THR A 10 32.69 9.21 -17.34
C THR A 10 32.89 10.54 -18.06
N ALA A 11 33.90 11.30 -17.64
CA ALA A 11 34.31 12.52 -18.31
C ALA A 11 35.47 12.21 -19.27
N THR A 12 35.32 12.56 -20.55
CA THR A 12 36.41 12.49 -21.53
C THR A 12 36.85 13.91 -21.85
N THR A 13 38.01 14.31 -21.33
CA THR A 13 38.59 15.64 -21.57
C THR A 13 39.42 15.63 -22.85
N LYS A 14 39.07 16.47 -23.84
CA LYS A 14 40.00 16.90 -24.89
C LYS A 14 40.63 18.22 -24.46
N LEU A 15 41.93 18.22 -24.17
CA LEU A 15 42.70 19.43 -23.89
C LEU A 15 42.82 20.29 -25.16
N SER A 16 42.32 21.52 -25.11
CA SER A 16 42.55 22.54 -26.14
C SER A 16 43.97 23.10 -25.99
N LYS A 17 44.80 22.99 -27.04
CA LYS A 17 46.19 23.50 -27.03
C LYS A 17 46.32 25.03 -27.14
N ASN A 18 45.22 25.78 -27.34
CA ASN A 18 45.29 27.22 -27.71
C ASN A 18 44.46 28.16 -26.80
N GLY A 19 44.35 27.90 -25.49
CA GLY A 19 43.72 28.85 -24.56
C GLY A 19 42.23 29.09 -24.75
N GLY A 20 41.55 28.28 -25.57
CA GLY A 20 40.10 28.32 -25.77
C GLY A 20 39.34 27.70 -24.59
N ILE A 21 38.06 28.09 -24.46
CA ILE A 21 37.13 27.55 -23.46
C ILE A 21 37.15 26.02 -23.51
N ASN A 22 37.49 25.39 -22.38
CA ASN A 22 37.42 23.95 -22.23
C ASN A 22 35.96 23.54 -22.04
N THR A 23 35.31 23.08 -23.11
CA THR A 23 33.96 22.52 -23.04
C THR A 23 34.06 21.06 -22.64
N VAL A 24 33.54 20.72 -21.46
CA VAL A 24 33.39 19.33 -21.00
C VAL A 24 31.95 18.89 -21.25
N THR A 25 31.75 17.93 -22.14
CA THR A 25 30.46 17.26 -22.28
C THR A 25 30.35 16.18 -21.23
N VAL A 26 29.47 16.39 -20.25
CA VAL A 26 29.17 15.39 -19.20
C VAL A 26 27.88 14.68 -19.58
N GLN A 27 27.93 13.36 -19.73
CA GLN A 27 26.72 12.55 -19.84
C GLN A 27 26.13 12.37 -18.43
N ILE A 28 25.04 13.06 -18.14
CA ILE A 28 24.29 12.90 -16.91
C ILE A 28 23.13 11.95 -17.21
N SER A 29 23.28 10.67 -16.89
CA SER A 29 22.13 9.77 -16.82
C SER A 29 21.32 10.11 -15.57
N LYS A 30 20.15 10.71 -15.74
CA LYS A 30 19.16 10.75 -14.66
C LYS A 30 18.60 9.34 -14.50
N GLU A 31 18.65 8.81 -13.30
CA GLU A 31 18.01 7.53 -12.98
C GLU A 31 16.50 7.71 -12.84
N ASP A 32 15.76 6.65 -13.17
CA ASP A 32 14.33 6.56 -12.89
C ASP A 32 14.07 6.67 -11.38
N LYS A 33 12.96 7.32 -11.02
CA LYS A 33 12.57 7.46 -9.61
C LYS A 33 11.47 6.47 -9.29
N TYR A 34 11.56 5.82 -8.14
CA TYR A 34 10.57 4.86 -7.69
C TYR A 34 9.90 5.35 -6.41
N ILE A 35 8.57 5.38 -6.41
CA ILE A 35 7.75 5.76 -5.27
C ILE A 35 6.89 4.57 -4.90
N LEU A 36 6.95 4.14 -3.66
CA LEU A 36 6.00 3.22 -3.06
C LEU A 36 4.83 4.02 -2.49
N ILE A 37 3.63 3.57 -2.76
CA ILE A 37 2.41 4.06 -2.15
C ILE A 37 1.82 2.93 -1.31
N VAL A 38 1.61 3.19 -0.02
CA VAL A 38 0.88 2.27 0.88
C VAL A 38 -0.48 2.90 1.19
N GLY A 39 -1.55 2.17 0.93
CA GLY A 39 -2.92 2.64 1.04
C GLY A 39 -3.77 1.81 2.01
N PHE A 40 -4.73 2.49 2.64
CA PHE A 40 -5.60 1.91 3.65
C PHE A 40 -7.08 2.29 3.44
N GLU A 41 -7.98 1.31 3.49
CA GLU A 41 -9.43 1.49 3.66
C GLU A 41 -9.75 1.22 5.14
N VAL A 42 -9.82 2.29 5.94
CA VAL A 42 -10.00 2.22 7.40
C VAL A 42 -11.00 3.29 7.82
N ASN A 43 -12.25 3.11 7.39
CA ASN A 43 -13.27 4.15 7.39
C ASN A 43 -14.33 4.00 8.49
N HIS A 44 -14.19 2.99 9.35
CA HIS A 44 -15.07 2.69 10.46
C HIS A 44 -14.36 2.97 11.80
N PRO A 45 -14.35 4.20 12.33
CA PRO A 45 -13.70 4.51 13.61
C PRO A 45 -14.26 3.67 14.77
N GLU A 46 -15.53 3.26 14.70
CA GLU A 46 -16.16 2.35 15.66
C GLU A 46 -15.57 0.93 15.65
N ALA A 47 -14.88 0.54 14.58
CA ALA A 47 -14.19 -0.75 14.49
C ALA A 47 -12.83 -0.73 15.17
N PHE A 48 -12.24 0.44 15.47
CA PHE A 48 -10.91 0.54 16.07
C PHE A 48 -10.88 1.52 17.23
N GLN A 49 -10.94 0.98 18.45
CA GLN A 49 -11.00 1.77 19.68
C GLN A 49 -9.92 1.31 20.65
N ASN A 50 -9.26 2.26 21.32
CA ASN A 50 -8.18 1.97 22.27
C ASN A 50 -7.06 1.08 21.71
N SER A 51 -6.80 1.19 20.40
CA SER A 51 -5.84 0.36 19.67
C SER A 51 -6.21 -1.12 19.53
N VAL A 52 -7.50 -1.44 19.67
CA VAL A 52 -8.07 -2.77 19.46
C VAL A 52 -8.98 -2.74 18.24
N LEU A 53 -8.74 -3.63 17.28
CA LEU A 53 -9.61 -3.83 16.12
C LEU A 53 -10.72 -4.83 16.44
N ASN A 54 -11.96 -4.48 16.11
CA ASN A 54 -13.12 -5.36 16.23
C ASN A 54 -13.62 -5.79 14.84
N LEU A 55 -13.29 -7.03 14.46
CA LEU A 55 -13.62 -7.60 13.15
C LEU A 55 -15.13 -7.79 12.91
N SER A 56 -15.95 -7.75 13.97
CA SER A 56 -17.41 -7.79 13.82
C SER A 56 -18.00 -6.48 13.27
N LYS A 57 -17.21 -5.41 13.24
CA LYS A 57 -17.60 -4.09 12.74
C LYS A 57 -17.02 -3.83 11.36
N ASP A 58 -15.70 -3.94 11.24
CA ASP A 58 -14.98 -3.78 9.99
C ASP A 58 -13.62 -4.50 10.06
N PHE A 59 -13.17 -5.01 8.92
CA PHE A 59 -11.86 -5.65 8.77
C PHE A 59 -10.80 -4.63 8.34
N GLY A 60 -11.23 -3.55 7.68
CA GLY A 60 -10.37 -2.66 6.92
C GLY A 60 -9.68 -3.37 5.76
N HIS A 61 -8.92 -2.60 4.99
CA HIS A 61 -8.09 -3.13 3.91
C HIS A 61 -6.78 -2.38 3.79
N ALA A 62 -5.73 -3.08 3.35
CA ALA A 62 -4.43 -2.49 3.06
C ALA A 62 -3.91 -3.01 1.71
N PHE A 63 -3.28 -2.12 0.96
CA PHE A 63 -2.72 -2.41 -0.35
C PHE A 63 -1.47 -1.57 -0.58
N PHE A 64 -0.72 -1.88 -1.63
CA PHE A 64 0.34 -1.01 -2.09
C PHE A 64 0.43 -0.96 -3.61
N TYR A 65 1.07 0.09 -4.12
CA TYR A 65 1.54 0.12 -5.49
C TYR A 65 2.86 0.87 -5.59
N VAL A 66 3.64 0.55 -6.62
CA VAL A 66 4.90 1.22 -6.93
C VAL A 66 4.71 1.99 -8.23
N THR A 67 5.13 3.25 -8.25
CA THR A 67 5.25 4.01 -9.48
C THR A 67 6.71 4.20 -9.86
N ARG A 68 6.95 4.22 -11.18
CA ARG A 68 8.23 4.54 -11.80
C ARG A 68 8.09 5.84 -12.57
N ARG A 69 8.88 6.85 -12.23
CA ARG A 69 9.05 8.05 -13.04
C ARG A 69 10.22 7.87 -13.98
N SER A 70 9.95 7.81 -15.28
CA SER A 70 11.04 7.81 -16.25
C SER A 70 11.78 9.13 -16.19
N ALA A 71 13.11 9.06 -16.22
CA ALA A 71 13.96 10.24 -16.38
C ALA A 71 13.68 11.05 -17.67
N VAL A 72 13.04 10.43 -18.66
CA VAL A 72 12.76 11.02 -19.98
C VAL A 72 11.36 11.63 -20.05
N SER A 73 10.31 10.90 -19.63
CA SER A 73 8.93 11.36 -19.79
C SER A 73 8.46 12.30 -18.68
N GLY A 74 9.04 12.20 -17.48
CA GLY A 74 8.67 13.02 -16.33
C GLY A 74 7.33 12.65 -15.66
N TYR A 75 6.62 11.65 -16.16
CA TYR A 75 5.36 11.16 -15.59
C TYR A 75 5.58 9.88 -14.76
N ASP A 76 4.81 9.74 -13.68
CA ASP A 76 4.75 8.51 -12.89
C ASP A 76 3.84 7.50 -13.59
N ILE A 77 4.36 6.30 -13.85
CA ILE A 77 3.59 5.15 -14.31
C ILE A 77 3.55 4.09 -13.22
N VAL A 78 2.43 3.40 -13.07
CA VAL A 78 2.29 2.26 -12.16
C VAL A 78 3.15 1.12 -12.69
N ASP A 79 4.12 0.67 -11.89
CA ASP A 79 4.98 -0.48 -12.23
C ASP A 79 4.45 -1.78 -11.62
N THR A 80 3.95 -1.70 -10.38
CA THR A 80 3.44 -2.84 -9.63
C THR A 80 2.24 -2.40 -8.80
N PHE A 81 1.17 -3.20 -8.76
CA PHE A 81 0.03 -3.03 -7.86
C PHE A 81 -0.23 -4.35 -7.14
N PHE A 82 -0.53 -4.29 -5.85
CA PHE A 82 -0.86 -5.44 -5.04
C PHE A 82 -1.95 -5.11 -4.03
N SER A 83 -3.03 -5.89 -4.06
CA SER A 83 -4.18 -5.74 -3.15
C SER A 83 -4.76 -7.12 -2.89
N PHE A 84 -4.57 -7.68 -1.69
CA PHE A 84 -4.97 -9.04 -1.40
C PHE A 84 -6.30 -9.13 -0.66
N GLY A 85 -7.26 -9.89 -1.18
CA GLY A 85 -8.56 -10.08 -0.55
C GLY A 85 -9.24 -11.37 -1.01
N PRO A 86 -10.49 -11.60 -0.60
CA PRO A 86 -11.24 -12.77 -1.04
C PRO A 86 -11.71 -12.60 -2.50
N ALA A 87 -11.56 -13.63 -3.34
CA ALA A 87 -11.99 -13.63 -4.75
C ALA A 87 -13.52 -13.66 -4.97
N GLY A 88 -14.32 -13.49 -3.92
CA GLY A 88 -15.78 -13.53 -3.98
C GLY A 88 -16.45 -12.91 -2.75
N ILE A 89 -17.70 -12.46 -2.93
CA ILE A 89 -18.52 -11.91 -1.86
C ILE A 89 -18.83 -13.03 -0.85
N GLY A 90 -18.62 -12.79 0.45
CA GLY A 90 -19.16 -13.68 1.48
C GLY A 90 -20.68 -13.67 1.40
N GLN A 91 -21.35 -14.83 1.39
CA GLN A 91 -22.81 -14.89 1.22
C GLN A 91 -23.54 -13.90 2.15
N GLY A 92 -24.20 -12.90 1.55
CA GLY A 92 -24.99 -11.90 2.27
C GLY A 92 -26.14 -12.55 3.03
N GLY A 93 -26.44 -12.04 4.22
CA GLY A 93 -27.50 -12.57 5.10
C GLY A 93 -27.11 -13.78 5.95
N LYS A 94 -25.88 -14.28 5.82
CA LYS A 94 -25.28 -15.22 6.78
C LYS A 94 -24.14 -14.49 7.47
N VAL A 95 -24.24 -14.26 8.78
CA VAL A 95 -23.05 -14.28 9.64
C VAL A 95 -22.46 -15.65 9.37
N THR A 96 -21.46 -15.73 8.49
CA THR A 96 -21.11 -16.99 7.84
C THR A 96 -20.83 -18.03 8.91
N THR A 97 -21.66 -19.07 8.95
CA THR A 97 -21.46 -20.29 9.74
C THR A 97 -20.20 -20.97 9.23
N ALA A 98 -19.06 -20.43 9.63
CA ALA A 98 -17.72 -20.97 9.63
C ALA A 98 -16.76 -19.79 9.59
N TYR A 99 -16.27 -19.43 10.77
CA TYR A 99 -14.96 -18.83 10.99
C TYR A 99 -13.79 -19.75 10.52
N ASN A 100 -14.06 -20.69 9.59
CA ASN A 100 -13.21 -21.82 9.19
C ASN A 100 -13.05 -21.91 7.66
N GLY A 101 -13.47 -20.90 6.90
CA GLY A 101 -13.52 -21.00 5.45
C GLY A 101 -12.36 -20.30 4.76
N THR A 102 -11.21 -20.95 4.69
CA THR A 102 -10.17 -20.72 3.69
C THR A 102 -10.82 -20.40 2.33
N ARG A 103 -10.67 -19.15 1.82
CA ARG A 103 -11.27 -18.73 0.54
C ARG A 103 -10.21 -18.63 -0.54
N PRO A 104 -10.56 -18.84 -1.82
CA PRO A 104 -9.69 -18.41 -2.91
C PRO A 104 -9.34 -16.94 -2.71
N GLY A 105 -8.04 -16.65 -2.70
CA GLY A 105 -7.53 -15.30 -2.62
C GLY A 105 -7.53 -14.63 -3.99
N ASP A 106 -7.48 -13.31 -3.99
CA ASP A 106 -7.37 -12.44 -5.15
C ASP A 106 -6.34 -11.36 -4.82
N THR A 107 -5.24 -11.28 -5.57
CA THR A 107 -4.18 -10.27 -5.40
C THR A 107 -4.44 -8.98 -6.18
N GLN A 108 -5.60 -8.90 -6.82
CA GLN A 108 -6.16 -7.77 -7.52
C GLN A 108 -7.49 -7.35 -6.87
N TYR A 109 -7.58 -7.47 -5.54
CA TYR A 109 -8.77 -7.12 -4.80
C TYR A 109 -9.13 -5.65 -5.01
N LEU A 110 -10.36 -5.41 -5.45
CA LEU A 110 -10.85 -4.08 -5.78
C LEU A 110 -10.88 -3.18 -4.54
N ILE A 111 -10.42 -1.95 -4.71
CA ILE A 111 -10.56 -0.88 -3.72
C ILE A 111 -11.96 -0.30 -3.84
N LYS A 112 -12.73 -0.32 -2.77
CA LYS A 112 -14.18 -0.08 -2.72
C LYS A 112 -14.59 1.12 -1.86
N GLU A 113 -13.65 1.70 -1.11
CA GLU A 113 -13.87 2.76 -0.15
C GLU A 113 -12.83 3.87 -0.24
N LYS A 114 -13.10 4.98 0.46
CA LYS A 114 -12.14 6.08 0.64
C LYS A 114 -10.80 5.53 1.09
N VAL A 115 -9.74 5.83 0.34
CA VAL A 115 -8.37 5.43 0.71
C VAL A 115 -7.61 6.55 1.40
N LYS A 116 -6.77 6.14 2.35
CA LYS A 116 -5.78 6.98 3.01
C LYS A 116 -4.39 6.47 2.61
N MET A 117 -3.58 7.29 1.95
CA MET A 117 -2.33 6.86 1.31
C MET A 117 -1.09 7.64 1.76
N PHE A 118 0.03 6.94 1.78
CA PHE A 118 1.37 7.47 2.08
C PHE A 118 2.33 7.17 0.95
N ARG A 119 3.11 8.18 0.53
CA ARG A 119 4.06 8.10 -0.58
C ARG A 119 5.50 8.08 -0.06
N LEU A 120 6.22 7.00 -0.30
CA LEU A 120 7.57 6.76 0.19
C LEU A 120 8.55 6.60 -0.97
N ARG A 121 9.70 7.28 -0.93
CA ARG A 121 10.77 7.01 -1.91
C ARG A 121 11.42 5.67 -1.62
N ILE A 122 11.58 4.85 -2.65
CA ILE A 122 12.28 3.57 -2.59
C ILE A 122 13.39 3.52 -3.64
N SER A 123 14.32 2.60 -3.50
CA SER A 123 15.38 2.36 -4.49
C SER A 123 14.83 1.50 -5.62
N LYS A 124 15.50 1.54 -6.78
CA LYS A 124 15.20 0.63 -7.89
C LYS A 124 15.25 -0.84 -7.44
N ALA A 125 16.26 -1.22 -6.66
CA ALA A 125 16.41 -2.59 -6.15
C ALA A 125 15.25 -3.00 -5.22
N GLN A 126 14.76 -2.09 -4.38
CA GLN A 126 13.55 -2.33 -3.58
C GLN A 126 12.32 -2.50 -4.48
N ALA A 127 12.14 -1.64 -5.49
CA ALA A 127 11.02 -1.73 -6.43
C ALA A 127 10.99 -3.06 -7.20
N GLU A 128 12.15 -3.50 -7.70
CA GLU A 128 12.30 -4.78 -8.40
C GLU A 128 11.97 -5.97 -7.50
N LYS A 129 12.43 -5.97 -6.24
CA LYS A 129 12.10 -7.02 -5.26
C LYS A 129 10.62 -7.04 -4.88
N ILE A 130 10.00 -5.86 -4.72
CA ILE A 130 8.56 -5.76 -4.47
C ILE A 130 7.79 -6.43 -5.60
N LYS A 131 8.15 -6.13 -6.86
CA LYS A 131 7.53 -6.72 -8.04
C LYS A 131 7.70 -8.23 -8.07
N GLU A 132 8.91 -8.73 -7.83
CA GLU A 132 9.21 -10.16 -7.77
C GLU A 132 8.38 -10.87 -6.69
N ASN A 133 8.39 -10.37 -5.46
CA ASN A 133 7.69 -10.98 -4.34
C ASN A 133 6.16 -10.92 -4.51
N ALA A 134 5.62 -9.81 -5.03
CA ALA A 134 4.19 -9.71 -5.35
C ALA A 134 3.75 -10.68 -6.45
N ASN A 135 4.57 -10.86 -7.50
CA ASN A 135 4.30 -11.81 -8.58
C ASN A 135 4.40 -13.26 -8.09
N GLN A 136 5.38 -13.57 -7.24
CA GLN A 136 5.52 -14.89 -6.64
C GLN A 136 4.30 -15.22 -5.75
N PHE A 137 3.89 -14.28 -4.88
CA PHE A 137 2.69 -14.46 -4.06
C PHE A 137 1.44 -14.66 -4.92
N THR A 138 1.26 -13.85 -5.97
CA THR A 138 0.15 -13.99 -6.94
C THR A 138 0.17 -15.36 -7.62
N THR A 139 1.35 -15.86 -7.98
CA THR A 139 1.52 -17.21 -8.55
C THR A 139 1.10 -18.28 -7.56
N ASP A 140 1.46 -18.16 -6.28
CA ASP A 140 1.09 -19.13 -5.25
C ASP A 140 -0.41 -19.08 -4.91
N VAL A 141 -1.04 -17.92 -4.95
CA VAL A 141 -2.51 -17.77 -4.86
C VAL A 141 -3.20 -18.44 -6.05
N ASN A 142 -2.76 -18.16 -7.28
CA ASN A 142 -3.34 -18.75 -8.50
C ASN A 142 -3.18 -20.27 -8.55
N ASN A 143 -2.06 -20.78 -8.03
CA ASN A 143 -1.80 -22.21 -7.87
C ASN A 143 -2.49 -22.84 -6.66
N ARG A 144 -3.35 -22.10 -5.93
CA ARG A 144 -4.08 -22.55 -4.74
C ARG A 144 -3.18 -23.07 -3.61
N LYS A 145 -1.95 -22.55 -3.52
CA LYS A 145 -1.05 -22.80 -2.38
C LYS A 145 -1.34 -21.86 -1.22
N ILE A 146 -1.77 -20.64 -1.54
CA ILE A 146 -2.16 -19.62 -0.57
C ILE A 146 -3.65 -19.32 -0.74
N PHE A 147 -4.32 -19.16 0.37
CA PHE A 147 -5.73 -18.83 0.44
C PHE A 147 -5.94 -17.62 1.36
N TYR A 148 -7.03 -16.90 1.15
CA TYR A 148 -7.40 -15.79 2.02
C TYR A 148 -8.05 -16.33 3.30
N ASN A 149 -7.49 -15.99 4.46
CA ASN A 149 -7.97 -16.46 5.76
C ASN A 149 -7.91 -15.36 6.83
N THR A 150 -9.07 -14.77 7.12
CA THR A 150 -9.21 -13.72 8.15
C THR A 150 -9.03 -14.24 9.58
N SER A 151 -9.17 -15.55 9.82
CA SER A 151 -9.15 -16.14 11.16
C SER A 151 -7.73 -16.46 11.66
N LEU A 152 -6.77 -16.60 10.74
CA LEU A 152 -5.35 -16.89 11.03
C LEU A 152 -4.44 -15.69 10.76
N ASN A 153 -5.02 -14.50 10.55
CA ASN A 153 -4.34 -13.27 10.18
C ASN A 153 -3.67 -13.22 8.80
N ASP A 154 -3.72 -14.28 7.98
CA ASP A 154 -3.37 -14.29 6.55
C ASP A 154 -4.30 -13.36 5.74
N THR A 155 -4.10 -12.06 5.94
CA THR A 155 -4.95 -10.95 5.56
C THR A 155 -4.18 -9.97 4.70
N CYS A 156 -4.91 -9.02 4.13
CA CYS A 156 -4.38 -7.96 3.27
C CYS A 156 -3.18 -7.23 3.90
N ALA A 157 -3.27 -6.83 5.18
CA ALA A 157 -2.26 -6.04 5.85
C ALA A 157 -0.99 -6.83 6.18
N GLU A 158 -1.12 -8.05 6.70
CA GLU A 158 0.04 -8.90 6.98
C GLU A 158 0.80 -9.22 5.69
N THR A 159 0.09 -9.72 4.67
CA THR A 159 0.70 -10.07 3.38
C THR A 159 1.38 -8.85 2.72
N ALA A 160 0.71 -7.71 2.69
CA ALA A 160 1.29 -6.49 2.14
C ALA A 160 2.56 -6.07 2.91
N LYS A 161 2.52 -6.09 4.24
CA LYS A 161 3.66 -5.74 5.09
C LYS A 161 4.83 -6.71 4.89
N ASP A 162 4.56 -8.00 4.74
CA ASP A 162 5.57 -9.04 4.53
C ASP A 162 6.25 -8.92 3.17
N ILE A 163 5.49 -8.67 2.10
CA ILE A 163 6.07 -8.41 0.77
C ILE A 163 6.98 -7.18 0.84
N LEU A 164 6.55 -6.10 1.50
CA LEU A 164 7.38 -4.90 1.65
C LEU A 164 8.65 -5.17 2.48
N SER A 165 8.51 -5.85 3.61
CA SER A 165 9.61 -6.14 4.54
C SER A 165 10.65 -7.07 3.92
N SER A 166 10.22 -8.15 3.25
CA SER A 166 11.09 -9.07 2.49
C SER A 166 11.77 -8.40 1.29
N SER A 167 11.19 -7.32 0.77
CA SER A 167 11.79 -6.49 -0.28
C SER A 167 12.77 -5.45 0.25
N GLY A 168 13.04 -5.43 1.57
CA GLY A 168 13.93 -4.48 2.22
C GLY A 168 13.32 -3.10 2.44
N VAL A 169 11.99 -2.98 2.46
CA VAL A 169 11.28 -1.74 2.81
C VAL A 169 10.83 -1.79 4.27
N SER A 170 11.38 -0.90 5.10
CA SER A 170 10.92 -0.75 6.48
C SER A 170 9.69 0.15 6.55
N THR A 171 8.59 -0.38 7.07
CA THR A 171 7.36 0.37 7.35
C THR A 171 7.07 0.37 8.85
N PRO A 172 6.32 1.38 9.36
CA PRO A 172 5.83 1.37 10.73
C PRO A 172 5.15 0.06 11.11
N ASP A 173 5.18 -0.25 12.40
CA ASP A 173 4.60 -1.49 12.90
C ASP A 173 3.08 -1.54 12.65
N GLY A 174 2.55 -2.75 12.41
CA GLY A 174 1.12 -2.96 12.19
C GLY A 174 0.46 -3.84 13.24
N HIS A 175 1.21 -4.36 14.21
CA HIS A 175 0.70 -5.34 15.17
C HIS A 175 -0.18 -4.66 16.22
N GLY A 176 -1.40 -5.16 16.38
CA GLY A 176 -2.36 -4.68 17.35
C GLY A 176 -3.33 -5.77 17.78
N THR A 177 -4.01 -5.53 18.90
CA THR A 177 -4.98 -6.48 19.43
C THR A 177 -6.20 -6.55 18.50
N VAL A 178 -6.71 -7.75 18.28
CA VAL A 178 -7.88 -8.02 17.44
C VAL A 178 -8.91 -8.83 18.23
N ILE A 179 -10.19 -8.48 18.12
CA ILE A 179 -11.34 -9.16 18.74
C ILE A 179 -12.49 -9.27 17.73
N GLY A 180 -13.60 -9.90 18.14
CA GLY A 180 -14.81 -9.94 17.33
C GLY A 180 -14.74 -10.96 16.21
N THR A 181 -13.92 -12.01 16.41
CA THR A 181 -13.85 -13.18 15.55
C THR A 181 -15.14 -13.99 15.55
N GLY A 182 -16.08 -13.72 16.47
CA GLY A 182 -17.28 -14.55 16.62
C GLY A 182 -16.98 -15.91 17.26
N ASN A 183 -15.75 -16.14 17.72
CA ASN A 183 -15.38 -17.29 18.55
C ASN A 183 -14.54 -16.80 19.74
N ILE A 184 -15.12 -16.85 20.94
CA ILE A 184 -14.48 -16.34 22.16
C ILE A 184 -13.12 -16.99 22.47
N PHE A 185 -12.93 -18.27 22.13
CA PHE A 185 -11.65 -18.96 22.34
C PHE A 185 -10.56 -18.46 21.37
N ILE A 186 -10.96 -18.14 20.14
CA ILE A 186 -10.06 -17.54 19.15
C ILE A 186 -9.75 -16.10 19.55
N ASP A 187 -10.76 -15.31 19.96
CA ASP A 187 -10.57 -13.96 20.48
C ASP A 187 -9.56 -13.95 21.65
N LEU A 188 -9.70 -14.85 22.63
CA LEU A 188 -8.77 -14.96 23.76
C LEU A 188 -7.34 -15.33 23.33
N THR A 189 -7.21 -16.17 22.30
CA THR A 189 -5.91 -16.60 21.78
C THR A 189 -5.22 -15.46 21.02
N ILE A 190 -5.96 -14.82 20.11
CA ILE A 190 -5.48 -13.73 19.26
C ILE A 190 -5.22 -12.45 20.05
N TYR A 191 -6.00 -12.19 21.10
CA TYR A 191 -5.83 -11.02 21.97
C TYR A 191 -4.39 -10.92 22.50
N ASN A 192 -3.75 -12.07 22.77
CA ASN A 192 -2.38 -12.14 23.29
C ASN A 192 -1.28 -12.18 22.21
N LEU A 193 -1.64 -12.37 20.93
CA LEU A 193 -0.67 -12.55 19.84
C LEU A 193 -0.35 -11.26 19.08
N ALA A 194 -1.16 -10.20 19.23
CA ALA A 194 -1.03 -8.91 18.54
C ALA A 194 -0.76 -9.07 17.03
N LEU A 195 -1.80 -8.95 16.21
CA LEU A 195 -1.76 -9.26 14.78
C LEU A 195 -1.59 -8.02 13.91
N VAL A 196 -0.92 -8.16 12.76
CA VAL A 196 -0.84 -7.07 11.77
C VAL A 196 -2.23 -6.80 11.22
N ASN A 197 -2.75 -5.58 11.41
CA ASN A 197 -4.06 -5.19 10.90
C ASN A 197 -4.06 -3.79 10.27
N PRO A 198 -4.97 -3.51 9.30
CA PRO A 198 -4.97 -2.24 8.57
C PRO A 198 -5.09 -1.00 9.46
N TYR A 199 -5.92 -1.06 10.51
CA TYR A 199 -6.18 0.09 11.39
C TYR A 199 -4.98 0.48 12.23
N MET A 200 -4.33 -0.50 12.89
CA MET A 200 -3.12 -0.25 13.65
C MET A 200 -1.99 0.21 12.73
N TRP A 201 -1.84 -0.43 11.58
CA TRP A 201 -0.80 -0.07 10.62
C TRP A 201 -0.99 1.36 10.11
N PHE A 202 -2.22 1.74 9.74
CA PHE A 202 -2.57 3.12 9.40
C PHE A 202 -2.28 4.10 10.54
N LYS A 203 -2.70 3.80 11.78
CA LYS A 203 -2.45 4.65 12.96
C LYS A 203 -0.95 4.93 13.12
N ASN A 204 -0.12 3.90 13.00
CA ASN A 204 1.32 4.02 13.15
C ASN A 204 1.97 4.73 11.96
N PHE A 205 1.47 4.53 10.74
CA PHE A 205 1.83 5.34 9.58
C PHE A 205 1.51 6.81 9.78
N GLN A 206 0.30 7.14 10.22
CA GLN A 206 -0.14 8.51 10.47
C GLN A 206 0.69 9.16 11.59
N THR A 207 1.02 8.41 12.64
CA THR A 207 1.89 8.86 13.73
C THR A 207 3.30 9.15 13.24
N HIS A 208 3.85 8.31 12.36
CA HIS A 208 5.22 8.42 11.88
C HIS A 208 5.41 9.44 10.76
N TYR A 209 4.47 9.51 9.80
CA TYR A 209 4.58 10.29 8.57
C TYR A 209 3.63 11.48 8.49
N GLY A 210 2.74 11.66 9.47
CA GLY A 210 1.76 12.73 9.50
C GLY A 210 0.50 12.44 8.67
N ARG A 211 -0.12 13.49 8.11
CA ARG A 211 -1.42 13.38 7.45
C ARG A 211 -1.33 12.62 6.11
N ALA A 212 -2.16 11.60 5.95
CA ALA A 212 -2.30 10.85 4.70
C ALA A 212 -2.92 11.69 3.57
N ILE A 213 -2.66 11.29 2.32
CA ILE A 213 -3.45 11.73 1.17
C ILE A 213 -4.78 10.97 1.18
N THR A 214 -5.89 11.69 1.04
CA THR A 214 -7.22 11.09 0.91
C THR A 214 -7.61 11.04 -0.55
N TRP A 215 -8.05 9.88 -1.03
CA TRP A 215 -8.46 9.70 -2.41
C TRP A 215 -9.63 8.74 -2.54
N TYR A 216 -10.41 8.89 -3.62
CA TYR A 216 -11.67 8.18 -3.85
C TYR A 216 -11.66 7.37 -5.15
N GLY A 217 -10.55 7.29 -5.90
CA GLY A 217 -10.61 6.82 -7.29
C GLY A 217 -10.99 7.94 -8.25
N GLU A 218 -10.66 7.81 -9.55
CA GLU A 218 -11.00 8.82 -10.57
C GLU A 218 -12.52 9.03 -10.70
N THR A 219 -13.29 7.96 -10.53
CA THR A 219 -14.75 7.95 -10.69
C THR A 219 -15.49 7.77 -9.38
N GLY A 220 -14.77 7.71 -8.25
CA GLY A 220 -15.39 7.63 -6.96
C GLY A 220 -15.76 8.99 -6.42
N HIS A 221 -16.96 9.07 -5.88
CA HIS A 221 -17.49 10.27 -5.27
C HIS A 221 -18.09 9.90 -3.93
N VAL A 222 -18.05 10.83 -2.98
CA VAL A 222 -18.70 10.66 -1.69
C VAL A 222 -20.20 10.77 -1.89
N LYS A 223 -20.94 9.71 -1.56
CA LYS A 223 -22.39 9.81 -1.38
C LYS A 223 -22.69 9.92 0.10
N ALA A 224 -23.30 11.03 0.50
CA ALA A 224 -23.93 11.13 1.80
C ALA A 224 -25.09 10.13 1.89
N LEU A 225 -25.00 9.13 2.77
CA LEU A 225 -26.17 8.32 3.10
C LEU A 225 -27.07 9.11 4.07
N PRO A 226 -28.38 9.19 3.82
CA PRO A 226 -29.32 9.75 4.79
C PRO A 226 -29.25 8.94 6.10
N ASP A 227 -29.22 9.65 7.23
CA ASP A 227 -29.49 9.12 8.58
C ASP A 227 -28.43 8.21 9.27
N GLU A 228 -27.19 8.13 8.78
CA GLU A 228 -26.11 7.40 9.47
C GLU A 228 -24.97 8.33 9.95
N LEU A 229 -24.47 8.05 11.16
CA LEU A 229 -23.52 8.89 11.89
C LEU A 229 -22.21 9.14 11.12
N ARG A 230 -21.68 10.32 11.42
CA ARG A 230 -20.74 11.15 10.66
C ARG A 230 -19.29 10.86 11.06
N ASP A 231 -18.35 10.79 10.09
CA ASP A 231 -16.92 11.07 10.40
C ASP A 231 -16.73 12.57 10.75
N GLU A 232 -15.50 13.05 10.97
CA GLU A 232 -15.26 14.48 11.33
C GLU A 232 -15.84 15.49 10.29
N GLU A 233 -16.17 15.04 9.07
CA GLU A 233 -16.90 15.78 8.01
C GLU A 233 -18.30 15.21 7.70
N GLY A 234 -18.51 13.93 8.00
CA GLY A 234 -19.81 13.38 8.28
C GLY A 234 -20.44 12.40 7.32
N TYR A 235 -19.65 11.55 6.68
CA TYR A 235 -20.20 10.62 5.71
C TYR A 235 -19.64 9.20 5.84
N LYS A 236 -20.55 8.21 5.80
CA LYS A 236 -20.24 6.84 5.39
C LYS A 236 -20.02 6.88 3.87
N ILE A 237 -18.79 6.66 3.44
CA ILE A 237 -18.36 6.91 2.06
C ILE A 237 -18.35 5.59 1.30
N GLU A 238 -19.41 5.31 0.57
CA GLU A 238 -19.38 4.28 -0.46
C GLU A 238 -18.82 4.88 -1.75
N ILE A 239 -17.76 4.28 -2.29
CA ILE A 239 -17.32 4.59 -3.64
C ILE A 239 -18.26 3.88 -4.62
N ILE A 240 -18.89 4.65 -5.51
CA ILE A 240 -19.87 4.16 -6.50
C ILE A 240 -19.23 3.15 -7.48
N LYS A 241 -17.93 3.29 -7.76
CA LYS A 241 -17.17 2.43 -8.67
C LYS A 241 -15.86 1.98 -8.02
N PRO A 242 -15.78 0.73 -7.56
CA PRO A 242 -14.53 0.16 -7.12
C PRO A 242 -13.45 0.26 -8.20
N TRP A 243 -12.19 0.37 -7.81
CA TRP A 243 -11.08 0.54 -8.74
C TRP A 243 -9.89 -0.37 -8.42
N ILE A 244 -9.05 -0.52 -9.43
CA ILE A 244 -7.77 -1.25 -9.42
C ILE A 244 -6.80 -0.49 -10.31
N LEU A 245 -5.50 -0.61 -10.05
CA LEU A 245 -4.47 -0.08 -10.95
C LEU A 245 -3.90 -1.20 -11.80
N VAL A 246 -3.77 -0.91 -13.09
CA VAL A 246 -3.09 -1.79 -14.04
C VAL A 246 -1.69 -1.25 -14.27
N PRO A 247 -0.64 -2.10 -14.26
CA PRO A 247 0.69 -1.68 -14.66
C PRO A 247 0.71 -0.94 -16.00
N GLU A 248 1.64 0.00 -16.14
CA GLU A 248 1.80 0.92 -17.28
C GLU A 248 0.72 2.02 -17.40
N GLN A 249 -0.27 2.08 -16.49
CA GLN A 249 -1.15 3.25 -16.37
C GLN A 249 -0.45 4.40 -15.64
N PHE A 250 -0.93 5.63 -15.84
CA PHE A 250 -0.46 6.79 -15.07
C PHE A 250 -0.81 6.67 -13.58
N ASP A 251 0.03 7.24 -12.70
CA ASP A 251 -0.34 7.41 -11.28
C ASP A 251 -1.66 8.19 -11.21
N PRO A 252 -2.73 7.61 -10.63
CA PRO A 252 -4.07 8.19 -10.69
C PRO A 252 -4.27 9.36 -9.73
N LEU A 253 -3.24 9.69 -8.93
CA LEU A 253 -3.30 10.81 -7.99
C LEU A 253 -3.31 12.17 -8.71
N PRO A 254 -4.10 13.15 -8.23
CA PRO A 254 -4.06 14.51 -8.73
C PRO A 254 -2.66 15.12 -8.66
N LYS A 255 -2.35 16.05 -9.59
CA LYS A 255 -1.01 16.66 -9.71
C LYS A 255 -0.49 17.28 -8.40
N ASP A 256 -1.37 17.83 -7.57
CA ASP A 256 -1.00 18.44 -6.29
C ASP A 256 -0.58 17.39 -5.26
N ASP A 257 -1.13 16.18 -5.35
CA ASP A 257 -0.76 15.03 -4.51
C ASP A 257 0.45 14.27 -5.05
N LEU A 258 0.74 14.34 -6.37
CA LEU A 258 1.92 13.73 -6.99
C LEU A 258 3.25 14.23 -6.40
N ASN A 259 3.28 15.46 -5.90
CA ASN A 259 4.48 16.07 -5.33
C ASN A 259 4.63 15.83 -3.82
N LYS A 260 3.59 15.31 -3.16
CA LYS A 260 3.62 15.01 -1.73
C LYS A 260 4.40 13.72 -1.52
N ILE A 261 5.53 13.80 -0.82
CA ILE A 261 6.34 12.65 -0.41
C ILE A 261 6.39 12.66 1.10
N HIS A 262 5.90 11.60 1.72
CA HIS A 262 5.82 11.44 3.17
C HIS A 262 7.12 10.96 3.77
N GLY A 263 7.88 10.15 3.05
CA GLY A 263 9.10 9.54 3.57
C GLY A 263 10.09 9.09 2.50
N ASP A 264 11.28 8.71 2.97
CA ASP A 264 12.35 8.17 2.16
C ASP A 264 12.92 6.95 2.87
N VAL A 265 12.68 5.77 2.30
CA VAL A 265 13.03 4.47 2.90
C VAL A 265 14.05 3.73 2.03
N ARG A 266 14.81 4.48 1.23
CA ARG A 266 15.98 3.98 0.50
C ARG A 266 17.05 3.56 1.51
N GLY A 267 17.30 2.26 1.61
CA GLY A 267 18.41 1.67 2.37
C GLY A 267 19.74 1.72 1.62
#